data_AF-B6QIW7-F1
#
_entry.id   AF-B6QIW7-F1
#
_cell.length_a   1.000
_cell.length_b   1.000
_cell.length_c   1.000
_cell.angle_alpha   90.00
_cell.angle_beta   90.00
_cell.angle_gamma   90.00
#
_symmetry.space_group_name_H-M   'P 1'
#
loop_
_entity.id
_entity.type
_entity.pdbx_description
1 polymer ?
#
loop_
_entity_poly.entity_id
_entity_poly.type
_entity_poly.pdbx_seq_one_letter_code
_entity_poly.pdbx_strand_id
1 'polypeptide(L)'
;MKAQFIAAAAGLFAGALGQQTIFSGAGFGTYYFDVDQVDACGTSFKYQNMGPVMCNHDTALTLNDINSNYIVAMNNTQLRSNLGLYCGKKVVVSFNGVPSNIPLFIGDGCERCGLGSPDASTWNSQGAPGLDFSLSVLDEISGGVACADGHADITWEILDETLYNFDTNAPGQPTGPVPPS
;
A
#
# COMPACT_ATOMS: atom_id res chain seq x y z
N MET A 1 -54.23 -6.12 34.62
CA MET A 1 -53.56 -7.25 33.93
C MET A 1 -54.23 -7.39 32.57
N LYS A 2 -53.59 -7.31 31.40
CA LYS A 2 -52.30 -7.84 30.96
C LYS A 2 -51.68 -6.90 29.93
N ALA A 3 -50.38 -6.62 30.07
CA ALA A 3 -49.55 -6.07 29.02
C ALA A 3 -49.33 -7.14 27.93
N GLN A 4 -49.43 -6.76 26.65
CA GLN A 4 -48.99 -7.59 25.54
C GLN A 4 -47.68 -7.00 25.02
N PHE A 5 -46.60 -7.73 25.27
CA PHE A 5 -45.27 -7.47 24.73
C PHE A 5 -45.24 -7.97 23.29
N ILE A 6 -44.97 -7.07 22.34
CA ILE A 6 -44.56 -7.46 20.99
C ILE A 6 -43.06 -7.73 21.08
N ALA A 7 -42.69 -9.01 20.95
CA ALA A 7 -41.31 -9.43 20.82
C ALA A 7 -40.78 -8.92 19.47
N ALA A 8 -39.84 -7.97 19.50
CA ALA A 8 -39.07 -7.60 18.33
C ALA A 8 -38.08 -8.73 18.05
N ALA A 9 -38.15 -9.30 16.84
CA ALA A 9 -37.18 -10.24 16.34
C ALA A 9 -35.80 -9.55 16.30
N ALA A 10 -34.89 -10.03 17.15
CA ALA A 10 -33.48 -9.69 17.05
C ALA A 10 -32.95 -10.31 15.75
N GLY A 11 -32.83 -9.48 14.70
CA GLY A 11 -32.05 -9.82 13.53
C GLY A 11 -30.60 -10.04 13.96
N LEU A 12 -30.14 -11.28 13.88
CA LEU A 12 -28.73 -11.61 13.95
C LEU A 12 -28.04 -10.98 12.73
N PHE A 13 -27.49 -9.79 12.91
CA PHE A 13 -26.38 -9.34 12.08
C PHE A 13 -25.20 -10.22 12.43
N ALA A 14 -24.99 -11.28 11.65
CA ALA A 14 -23.70 -11.92 11.55
C ALA A 14 -22.77 -10.87 10.93
N GLY A 15 -22.14 -10.05 11.78
CA GLY A 15 -21.11 -9.13 11.35
C GLY A 15 -19.99 -9.96 10.73
N ALA A 16 -19.75 -9.77 9.43
CA ALA A 16 -18.42 -10.00 8.92
C ALA A 16 -17.49 -9.19 9.83
N LEU A 17 -16.53 -9.85 10.47
CA LEU A 17 -15.44 -9.16 11.14
C LEU A 17 -14.65 -8.46 10.03
N GLY A 18 -15.10 -7.26 9.64
CA GLY A 18 -14.38 -6.42 8.70
C GLY A 18 -12.98 -6.20 9.26
N GLN A 19 -11.96 -6.41 8.43
CA GLN A 19 -10.61 -6.04 8.79
C GLN A 19 -10.58 -4.58 9.24
N GLN A 20 -9.86 -4.32 10.33
CA GLN A 20 -9.77 -2.98 10.88
C GLN A 20 -8.88 -2.13 9.95
N THR A 21 -9.42 -1.02 9.45
CA THR A 21 -8.63 0.00 8.75
C THR A 21 -7.77 0.73 9.78
N ILE A 22 -6.45 0.66 9.66
CA ILE A 22 -5.52 1.40 10.52
C ILE A 22 -5.27 2.82 10.01
N PHE A 23 -5.40 3.03 8.69
CA PHE A 23 -5.26 4.33 8.05
C PHE A 23 -5.98 4.35 6.71
N SER A 24 -6.49 5.51 6.29
CA SER A 24 -7.00 5.72 4.94
C SER A 24 -6.58 7.08 4.41
N GLY A 25 -6.50 7.20 3.09
CA GLY A 25 -6.11 8.44 2.42
C GLY A 25 -6.62 8.53 0.99
N ALA A 26 -6.42 9.71 0.41
CA ALA A 26 -6.69 10.03 -0.98
C ALA A 26 -5.53 10.87 -1.53
N GLY A 27 -5.31 10.78 -2.84
CA GLY A 27 -4.20 11.47 -3.50
C GLY A 27 -3.78 10.79 -4.79
N PHE A 28 -2.47 10.71 -5.03
CA PHE A 28 -1.93 10.26 -6.31
C PHE A 28 -1.06 9.01 -6.15
N GLY A 29 -1.33 8.00 -6.97
CA GLY A 29 -0.46 6.85 -7.16
C GLY A 29 0.62 7.16 -8.20
N THR A 30 1.87 6.85 -7.92
CA THR A 30 2.96 6.85 -8.92
C THR A 30 3.69 5.51 -8.96
N TYR A 31 4.76 5.39 -9.77
CA TYR A 31 5.66 4.24 -9.73
C TYR A 31 7.12 4.65 -9.59
N TYR A 32 7.92 3.75 -9.02
CA TYR A 32 9.37 3.97 -8.86
C TYR A 32 10.26 2.75 -9.18
N PHE A 33 9.68 1.56 -9.29
CA PHE A 33 10.43 0.32 -9.53
C PHE A 33 9.63 -0.67 -10.39
N ASP A 34 10.27 -1.73 -10.85
CA ASP A 34 9.59 -2.94 -11.34
C ASP A 34 10.61 -4.08 -11.46
N VAL A 35 10.41 -5.19 -10.75
CA VAL A 35 11.36 -6.31 -10.75
C VAL A 35 11.19 -7.25 -11.95
N ASP A 36 10.01 -7.26 -12.57
CA ASP A 36 9.72 -8.08 -13.74
C ASP A 36 9.99 -7.31 -15.05
N GLN A 37 9.55 -6.05 -15.11
CA GLN A 37 9.70 -5.14 -16.24
C GLN A 37 10.80 -4.10 -16.00
N VAL A 38 12.05 -4.57 -15.86
CA VAL A 38 13.19 -3.72 -15.48
C VAL A 38 13.43 -2.57 -16.46
N ASP A 39 13.19 -2.76 -17.77
CA ASP A 39 13.35 -1.73 -18.79
C ASP A 39 11.99 -1.40 -19.43
N ALA A 40 11.38 -0.29 -19.02
CA ALA A 40 10.03 0.10 -19.45
C ALA A 40 9.82 1.63 -19.39
N CYS A 41 8.80 2.13 -20.08
CA CYS A 41 8.49 3.56 -20.20
C CYS A 41 9.69 4.47 -20.56
N GLY A 42 10.67 3.96 -21.33
CA GLY A 42 11.88 4.70 -21.68
C GLY A 42 12.90 4.91 -20.55
N THR A 43 12.75 4.20 -19.43
CA THR A 43 13.69 4.18 -18.30
C THR A 43 14.13 2.76 -17.95
N SER A 44 15.11 2.64 -17.05
CA SER A 44 15.54 1.37 -16.46
C SER A 44 15.41 1.45 -14.93
N PHE A 45 14.73 0.48 -14.32
CA PHE A 45 14.55 0.34 -12.88
C PHE A 45 15.67 -0.44 -12.20
N LYS A 46 16.71 -0.85 -12.96
CA LYS A 46 17.79 -1.71 -12.45
C LYS A 46 18.38 -1.21 -11.12
N TYR A 47 18.63 0.09 -10.99
CA TYR A 47 19.24 0.65 -9.79
C TYR A 47 18.22 0.86 -8.67
N GLN A 48 16.99 1.25 -9.02
CA GLN A 48 15.88 1.37 -8.08
C GLN A 48 15.63 0.03 -7.40
N ASN A 49 15.60 -1.06 -8.17
CA ASN A 49 15.40 -2.42 -7.65
C ASN A 49 16.52 -2.90 -6.69
N MET A 50 17.69 -2.27 -6.72
CA MET A 50 18.80 -2.54 -5.80
C MET A 50 18.75 -1.69 -4.52
N GLY A 51 17.81 -0.75 -4.43
CA GLY A 51 17.61 0.07 -3.24
C GLY A 51 17.06 -0.77 -2.08
N PRO A 52 17.57 -0.59 -0.85
CA PRO A 52 16.99 -1.22 0.33
C PRO A 52 15.65 -0.58 0.66
N VAL A 53 14.69 -1.39 1.09
CA VAL A 53 13.37 -0.89 1.52
C VAL A 53 13.40 -0.42 2.97
N MET A 54 12.65 0.62 3.29
CA MET A 54 12.56 1.16 4.64
C MET A 54 12.17 0.13 5.70
N CYS A 55 11.22 -0.76 5.38
CA CYS A 55 10.72 -1.72 6.34
C CYS A 55 11.76 -2.76 6.78
N ASN A 56 12.91 -2.83 6.11
CA ASN A 56 14.01 -3.71 6.50
C ASN A 56 15.37 -3.00 6.50
N HIS A 57 15.38 -1.76 7.00
CA HIS A 57 16.56 -0.89 6.95
C HIS A 57 17.80 -1.44 7.69
N ASP A 58 17.62 -2.28 8.72
CA ASP A 58 18.74 -2.85 9.50
C ASP A 58 19.52 -3.93 8.73
N THR A 59 18.83 -4.70 7.87
CA THR A 59 19.46 -5.77 7.06
C THR A 59 19.61 -5.40 5.58
N ALA A 60 19.09 -4.23 5.18
CA ALA A 60 19.18 -3.66 3.84
C ALA A 60 18.60 -4.55 2.73
N LEU A 61 17.49 -5.24 3.00
CA LEU A 61 16.80 -6.06 2.00
C LEU A 61 16.33 -5.20 0.83
N THR A 62 16.74 -5.56 -0.38
CA THR A 62 16.43 -4.81 -1.59
C THR A 62 15.11 -5.25 -2.21
N LEU A 63 14.57 -4.44 -3.12
CA LEU A 63 13.38 -4.81 -3.91
C LEU A 63 13.63 -6.09 -4.72
N ASN A 64 14.84 -6.28 -5.27
CA ASN A 64 15.25 -7.51 -5.94
C ASN A 64 15.26 -8.72 -4.98
N ASP A 65 15.68 -8.55 -3.73
CA ASP A 65 15.71 -9.65 -2.76
C ASP A 65 14.29 -10.05 -2.33
N ILE A 66 13.38 -9.07 -2.21
CA ILE A 66 11.97 -9.33 -1.93
C ILE A 66 11.29 -10.00 -3.13
N ASN A 67 11.74 -9.68 -4.35
CA ASN A 67 11.28 -10.26 -5.61
C ASN A 67 9.75 -10.23 -5.75
N SER A 68 9.15 -9.07 -5.49
CA SER A 68 7.70 -8.85 -5.60
C SER A 68 7.41 -7.43 -6.08
N ASN A 69 6.50 -7.33 -7.05
CA ASN A 69 5.99 -6.06 -7.57
C ASN A 69 4.85 -5.47 -6.73
N TYR A 70 4.42 -6.13 -5.65
CA TYR A 70 3.28 -5.71 -4.81
C TYR A 70 3.67 -4.84 -3.60
N ILE A 71 4.91 -4.37 -3.57
CA ILE A 71 5.38 -3.44 -2.55
C ILE A 71 4.81 -2.06 -2.83
N VAL A 72 4.32 -1.42 -1.78
CA VAL A 72 3.85 -0.04 -1.77
C VAL A 72 4.78 0.80 -0.92
N ALA A 73 5.19 1.94 -1.46
CA ALA A 73 5.83 3.00 -0.68
C ALA A 73 4.78 4.02 -0.22
N MET A 74 4.73 4.31 1.08
CA MET A 74 3.83 5.32 1.65
C MET A 74 4.60 6.55 2.14
N ASN A 75 3.89 7.58 2.63
CA ASN A 75 4.51 8.75 3.27
C ASN A 75 5.64 8.35 4.23
N ASN A 76 6.86 8.76 3.88
CA ASN A 76 8.09 8.41 4.59
C ASN A 76 8.08 8.79 6.08
N THR A 77 7.60 10.00 6.40
CA THR A 77 7.52 10.49 7.78
C THR A 77 6.53 9.68 8.60
N GLN A 78 5.38 9.34 8.02
CA GLN A 78 4.37 8.51 8.66
C GLN A 78 4.88 7.09 8.91
N LEU A 79 5.53 6.48 7.91
CA LEU A 79 6.11 5.14 8.05
C LEU A 79 7.17 5.10 9.16
N ARG A 80 8.12 6.05 9.14
CA ARG A 80 9.18 6.16 10.17
C ARG A 80 8.64 6.38 11.58
N SER A 81 7.46 6.99 11.73
CA SER A 81 6.87 7.21 13.06
C SER A 81 6.52 5.90 13.77
N ASN A 82 6.21 4.83 13.03
CA ASN A 82 5.90 3.52 13.58
C ASN A 82 6.01 2.41 12.52
N LEU A 83 7.22 1.87 12.32
CA LEU A 83 7.45 0.79 11.35
C LEU A 83 6.60 -0.45 11.65
N GLY A 84 6.47 -0.84 12.91
CA GLY A 84 5.70 -2.03 13.30
C GLY A 84 4.19 -1.92 13.08
N LEU A 85 3.66 -0.70 12.97
CA LEU A 85 2.25 -0.48 12.64
C LEU A 85 1.96 -0.68 11.15
N TYR A 86 2.88 -0.27 10.26
CA TYR A 86 2.60 -0.19 8.83
C TYR A 86 3.31 -1.26 7.99
N CYS A 87 4.55 -1.60 8.31
CA CYS A 87 5.34 -2.51 7.49
C CYS A 87 4.67 -3.87 7.35
N GLY A 88 4.56 -4.34 6.10
CA GLY A 88 3.93 -5.61 5.76
C GLY A 88 2.41 -5.58 5.73
N LYS A 89 1.78 -4.48 6.16
CA LYS A 89 0.32 -4.37 6.19
C LYS A 89 -0.26 -4.26 4.80
N LYS A 90 -1.40 -4.92 4.63
CA LYS A 90 -2.18 -4.91 3.40
C LYS A 90 -2.65 -3.50 3.06
N VAL A 91 -2.58 -3.17 1.78
CA VAL A 91 -3.12 -1.95 1.21
C VAL A 91 -4.22 -2.32 0.22
N VAL A 92 -5.38 -1.71 0.35
CA VAL A 92 -6.44 -1.76 -0.66
C VAL A 92 -6.46 -0.41 -1.35
N VAL A 93 -6.07 -0.38 -2.62
CA VAL A 93 -6.08 0.83 -3.44
C VAL A 93 -7.32 0.82 -4.32
N SER A 94 -8.01 1.95 -4.41
CA SER A 94 -9.15 2.14 -5.29
C SER A 94 -8.86 3.18 -6.36
N PHE A 95 -9.25 2.88 -7.60
CA PHE A 95 -9.21 3.79 -8.75
C PHE A 95 -10.64 4.00 -9.25
N ASN A 96 -11.04 5.26 -9.48
CA ASN A 96 -12.43 5.62 -9.80
C ASN A 96 -13.47 4.99 -8.85
N GLY A 97 -13.12 4.88 -7.56
CA GLY A 97 -13.98 4.30 -6.52
C GLY A 97 -14.08 2.76 -6.55
N VAL A 98 -13.34 2.07 -7.42
CA VAL A 98 -13.32 0.61 -7.49
C VAL A 98 -12.06 0.09 -6.78
N PRO A 99 -12.20 -0.70 -5.69
CA PRO A 99 -11.06 -1.29 -5.00
C PRO A 99 -10.40 -2.39 -5.84
N SER A 100 -9.07 -2.39 -5.85
CA SER A 100 -8.25 -3.45 -6.42
C SER A 100 -8.23 -4.70 -5.54
N ASN A 101 -8.04 -5.86 -6.16
CA ASN A 101 -7.85 -7.15 -5.47
C ASN A 101 -6.37 -7.57 -5.43
N ILE A 102 -5.46 -6.65 -5.72
CA ILE A 102 -4.02 -6.90 -5.75
C ILE A 102 -3.52 -7.04 -4.30
N PRO A 103 -2.69 -8.04 -3.96
CA PRO A 103 -2.22 -8.28 -2.59
C PRO A 103 -1.09 -7.30 -2.22
N LEU A 104 -1.38 -6.01 -2.28
CA LEU A 104 -0.42 -4.93 -2.01
C LEU A 104 -0.07 -4.85 -0.53
N PHE A 105 1.18 -4.56 -0.22
CA PHE A 105 1.63 -4.36 1.15
C PHE A 105 2.66 -3.24 1.27
N ILE A 106 2.64 -2.54 2.42
CA ILE A 106 3.62 -1.49 2.71
C ILE A 106 5.00 -2.13 2.89
N GLY A 107 5.99 -1.68 2.12
CA GLY A 107 7.38 -2.10 2.32
C GLY A 107 8.37 -0.94 2.37
N ASP A 108 8.00 0.24 1.88
CA ASP A 108 8.96 1.32 1.69
C ASP A 108 8.41 2.72 2.02
N GLY A 109 9.33 3.69 2.13
CA GLY A 109 9.03 5.10 2.37
C GLY A 109 9.22 5.95 1.12
N CYS A 110 8.21 6.74 0.79
CA CYS A 110 8.22 7.71 -0.30
C CYS A 110 8.24 9.13 0.28
N GLU A 111 9.33 9.86 0.06
CA GLU A 111 9.50 11.23 0.55
C GLU A 111 8.46 12.18 -0.08
N ARG A 112 8.28 12.09 -1.40
CA ARG A 112 7.33 12.94 -2.13
C ARG A 112 5.88 12.68 -1.72
N CYS A 113 5.58 11.47 -1.26
CA CYS A 113 4.26 11.05 -0.80
C CYS A 113 3.83 11.73 0.51
N GLY A 114 4.76 12.39 1.20
CA GLY A 114 4.47 13.24 2.34
C GLY A 114 4.45 14.74 2.05
N LEU A 115 4.60 15.14 0.79
CA LEU A 115 4.60 16.53 0.37
C LEU A 115 3.29 16.89 -0.33
N GLY A 116 2.92 18.18 -0.33
CA GLY A 116 1.67 18.65 -0.90
C GLY A 116 0.53 18.71 0.11
N SER A 117 -0.66 19.08 -0.36
CA SER A 117 -1.87 19.16 0.48
C SER A 117 -2.63 17.84 0.43
N PRO A 118 -3.08 17.26 1.56
CA PRO A 118 -3.94 16.07 1.54
C PRO A 118 -5.27 16.29 0.82
N ASP A 119 -5.69 17.55 0.65
CA ASP A 119 -6.89 17.95 -0.09
C ASP A 119 -6.59 18.32 -1.56
N ALA A 120 -5.39 18.00 -2.05
CA ALA A 120 -5.01 18.31 -3.44
C ALA A 120 -5.86 17.49 -4.42
N SER A 121 -6.57 18.18 -5.31
CA SER A 121 -7.32 17.60 -6.43
C SER A 121 -6.62 17.80 -7.78
N THR A 122 -5.37 18.25 -7.76
CA THR A 122 -4.59 18.51 -8.96
C THR A 122 -3.18 17.98 -8.75
N TRP A 123 -2.72 17.19 -9.73
CA TRP A 123 -1.39 16.62 -9.74
C TRP A 123 -0.30 17.69 -9.66
N ASN A 124 0.71 17.44 -8.82
CA ASN A 124 1.92 18.24 -8.74
C ASN A 124 3.15 17.34 -8.65
N SER A 125 4.00 17.40 -9.66
CA SER A 125 5.24 16.61 -9.71
C SER A 125 6.20 16.82 -8.52
N GLN A 126 6.13 17.97 -7.83
CA GLN A 126 6.97 18.33 -6.68
C GLN A 126 6.35 17.93 -5.33
N GLY A 127 5.08 17.54 -5.29
CA GLY A 127 4.38 17.17 -4.07
C GLY A 127 3.12 16.39 -4.38
N ALA A 128 3.17 15.10 -4.09
CA ALA A 128 2.18 14.13 -4.53
C ALA A 128 1.76 13.29 -3.32
N PRO A 129 0.87 13.81 -2.45
CA PRO A 129 0.39 13.02 -1.32
C PRO A 129 -0.26 11.76 -1.88
N GLY A 130 0.12 10.59 -1.38
CA GLY A 130 -0.23 9.35 -2.06
C GLY A 130 0.67 8.16 -1.77
N LEU A 131 0.78 7.29 -2.77
CA LEU A 131 1.50 6.02 -2.72
C LEU A 131 2.38 5.86 -3.96
N ASP A 132 3.52 5.18 -3.82
CA ASP A 132 4.40 4.81 -4.93
C ASP A 132 4.40 3.28 -5.09
N PHE A 133 4.23 2.81 -6.32
CA PHE A 133 4.05 1.40 -6.66
C PHE A 133 5.19 0.87 -7.53
N SER A 134 5.09 -0.41 -7.90
CA SER A 134 5.76 -0.87 -9.12
C SER A 134 5.05 -0.31 -10.37
N LEU A 135 5.76 -0.23 -11.49
CA LEU A 135 5.17 0.17 -12.76
C LEU A 135 3.98 -0.73 -13.12
N SER A 136 4.16 -2.05 -13.07
CA SER A 136 3.11 -3.02 -13.41
C SER A 136 1.86 -2.85 -12.55
N VAL A 137 2.02 -2.54 -11.25
CA VAL A 137 0.88 -2.29 -10.36
C VAL A 137 0.16 -0.99 -10.71
N LEU A 138 0.88 0.11 -10.95
CA LEU A 138 0.20 1.35 -11.35
C LEU A 138 -0.53 1.15 -12.68
N ASP A 139 0.09 0.44 -13.62
CA ASP A 139 -0.50 0.18 -14.94
C ASP A 139 -1.77 -0.67 -14.83
N GLU A 140 -1.76 -1.71 -14.01
CA GLU A 140 -2.93 -2.55 -13.74
C GLU A 140 -4.07 -1.75 -13.09
N ILE A 141 -3.76 -0.96 -12.05
CA ILE A 141 -4.76 -0.18 -11.30
C ILE A 141 -5.38 0.93 -12.17
N SER A 142 -4.54 1.61 -12.96
CA SER A 142 -4.96 2.77 -13.77
C SER A 142 -5.56 2.38 -15.13
N GLY A 143 -5.52 1.09 -15.50
CA GLY A 143 -6.06 0.60 -16.76
C GLY A 143 -5.16 0.85 -17.98
N GLY A 144 -3.84 0.79 -17.79
CA GLY A 144 -2.85 0.81 -18.87
C GLY A 144 -2.28 2.19 -19.21
N VAL A 145 -2.38 3.17 -18.30
CA VAL A 145 -1.94 4.56 -18.55
C VAL A 145 -0.68 4.95 -17.77
N ALA A 146 -0.02 4.01 -17.09
CA ALA A 146 1.09 4.35 -16.20
C ALA A 146 2.24 5.03 -16.96
N CYS A 147 2.68 4.49 -18.11
CA CYS A 147 3.74 5.14 -18.90
C CYS A 147 3.33 6.49 -19.50
N ALA A 148 2.03 6.68 -19.80
CA ALA A 148 1.55 7.89 -20.48
C ALA A 148 1.41 9.05 -19.49
N ASP A 149 0.82 8.79 -18.33
CA ASP A 149 0.47 9.82 -17.36
C ASP A 149 1.45 9.89 -16.19
N GLY A 150 2.12 8.78 -15.85
CA GLY A 150 3.06 8.69 -14.73
C GLY A 150 2.41 8.74 -13.35
N HIS A 151 1.08 8.90 -13.29
CA HIS A 151 0.30 8.97 -12.06
C HIS A 151 -1.16 8.58 -12.28
N ALA A 152 -1.88 8.29 -11.19
CA ALA A 152 -3.33 8.12 -11.18
C ALA A 152 -3.95 8.65 -9.88
N ASP A 153 -5.16 9.20 -9.95
CA ASP A 153 -5.92 9.60 -8.76
C ASP A 153 -6.45 8.35 -8.03
N ILE A 154 -6.10 8.20 -6.76
CA ILE A 154 -6.42 7.01 -5.96
C ILE A 154 -7.00 7.38 -4.60
N THR A 155 -7.74 6.44 -4.03
CA THR A 155 -7.94 6.34 -2.59
C THR A 155 -7.35 5.04 -2.09
N TRP A 156 -7.01 4.96 -0.80
CA TRP A 156 -6.52 3.72 -0.23
C TRP A 156 -6.91 3.55 1.23
N GLU A 157 -6.91 2.28 1.64
CA GLU A 157 -7.00 1.86 3.03
C GLU A 157 -5.79 0.97 3.34
N ILE A 158 -5.19 1.16 4.51
CA ILE A 158 -4.23 0.24 5.08
C ILE A 158 -4.99 -0.57 6.13
N LEU A 159 -4.98 -1.89 5.99
CA LEU A 159 -5.73 -2.80 6.85
C LEU A 159 -4.80 -3.45 7.87
N ASP A 160 -5.33 -3.80 9.06
CA ASP A 160 -4.63 -4.59 10.06
C ASP A 160 -4.57 -6.08 9.68
N GLU A 161 -4.02 -6.38 8.51
CA GLU A 161 -3.65 -7.71 8.04
C GLU A 161 -2.23 -7.64 7.51
N THR A 162 -1.37 -8.55 7.95
CA THR A 162 0.01 -8.61 7.51
C THR A 162 0.12 -9.59 6.34
N LEU A 163 0.61 -9.12 5.19
CA LEU A 163 0.89 -9.97 4.02
C LEU A 163 2.37 -10.32 3.87
N TYR A 164 3.26 -9.54 4.50
CA TYR A 164 4.70 -9.76 4.45
C TYR A 164 5.32 -9.43 5.81
N ASN A 165 6.14 -10.32 6.36
CA ASN A 165 6.88 -10.04 7.58
C ASN A 165 8.20 -9.35 7.22
N PHE A 166 8.43 -8.19 7.81
CA PHE A 166 9.71 -7.50 7.77
C PHE A 166 10.37 -7.54 9.14
N ASP A 167 11.70 -7.58 9.15
CA ASP A 167 12.47 -7.38 10.37
C ASP A 167 12.57 -5.89 10.70
N THR A 168 11.53 -5.36 11.34
CA THR A 168 11.42 -3.92 11.62
C THR A 168 12.06 -3.50 12.94
N ASN A 169 12.45 -4.44 13.81
CA ASN A 169 12.79 -4.14 15.22
C ASN A 169 13.86 -5.04 15.88
N ALA A 170 14.31 -6.17 15.29
CA ALA A 170 15.39 -6.98 15.87
C ALA A 170 15.88 -8.09 14.91
N PRO A 171 17.18 -8.11 14.54
CA PRO A 171 17.78 -9.15 13.69
C PRO A 171 17.34 -10.57 14.09
N GLY A 172 16.65 -11.26 13.17
CA GLY A 172 16.29 -12.67 13.30
C GLY A 172 14.79 -12.97 13.39
N GLN A 173 13.91 -12.00 13.18
CA GLN A 173 12.50 -12.28 12.91
C GLN A 173 12.32 -12.90 11.51
N PRO A 174 11.31 -13.77 11.30
CA PRO A 174 11.00 -14.30 9.97
C PRO A 174 10.76 -13.16 8.99
N THR A 175 11.47 -13.17 7.86
CA THR A 175 11.25 -12.22 6.75
C THR A 175 10.66 -12.97 5.57
N GLY A 176 9.59 -12.46 4.97
CA GLY A 176 8.94 -13.10 3.83
C GLY A 176 7.41 -13.03 3.85
N PRO A 177 6.75 -13.55 2.79
CA PRO A 177 5.29 -13.57 2.70
C PRO A 177 4.63 -14.32 3.86
N VAL A 178 3.46 -13.83 4.29
CA VAL A 178 2.59 -14.52 5.25
C VAL A 178 1.70 -15.50 4.48
N PRO A 179 1.60 -16.78 4.89
CA PRO A 179 0.66 -17.72 4.28
C PRO A 179 -0.79 -17.22 4.41
N PRO A 180 -1.65 -17.44 3.40
CA PRO A 180 -3.06 -17.10 3.51
C PRO A 180 -3.70 -17.87 4.67
N SER A 181 -4.46 -17.16 5.51
CA SER A 181 -5.22 -17.71 6.66
C SER A 181 -6.49 -18.43 6.25
#